data_AF-A0A9R1EBY5-F1
#
_entry.id   AF-A0A9R1EBY5-F1
#
_cell.length_a   1.000
_cell.length_b   1.000
_cell.length_c   1.000
_cell.angle_alpha   90.00
_cell.angle_beta   90.00
_cell.angle_gamma   90.00
#
_symmetry.space_group_name_H-M   'P 1'
#
loop_
_entity.id
_entity.type
_entity.pdbx_description
1 polymer ?
#
loop_
_entity_poly.entity_id
_entity_poly.type
_entity_poly.pdbx_seq_one_letter_code
_entity_poly.pdbx_strand_id
1 'polypeptide(L)'
;MQFAGAILLLLLLVPCAEGQPPEATPAGGLAIEQILSKNGCGAFAGLVAATAGVGQALREQGDAGLTVFCPDDGAVAAFAPRFSSLTAAGQAALLLHHGLAARSAELERLLTHGHRHIEVRTLDGGRWGYGVVTIWYYGGAMELSSSPPSLTTPVEARVTSTVVYNDRLTVYLINAVLVPGPPALFDYSDTLVTICVMLGLWMLVLGSCGAICS
;
A
#
# COMPACT_ATOMS: atom_id res chain seq x y z
N MET A 1 -2.05 2.35 -73.82
CA MET A 1 -2.18 0.88 -73.64
C MET A 1 -1.37 0.54 -72.40
N GLN A 2 -2.02 0.50 -71.23
CA GLN A 2 -2.41 -0.73 -70.53
C GLN A 2 -1.14 -1.44 -70.00
N PHE A 3 -0.91 -1.54 -68.70
CA PHE A 3 -1.70 -2.36 -67.79
C PHE A 3 -1.96 -1.68 -66.44
N ALA A 4 -3.24 -1.45 -66.18
CA ALA A 4 -3.81 -1.33 -64.86
C ALA A 4 -3.99 -2.72 -64.24
N GLY A 5 -3.88 -2.80 -62.91
CA GLY A 5 -4.50 -3.85 -62.11
C GLY A 5 -3.60 -5.02 -61.72
N ALA A 6 -3.00 -4.94 -60.53
CA ALA A 6 -2.74 -6.11 -59.65
C ALA A 6 -2.16 -5.70 -58.26
N ILE A 7 -2.63 -4.62 -57.63
CA ILE A 7 -2.30 -4.32 -56.21
C ILE A 7 -3.59 -4.04 -55.44
N LEU A 8 -4.60 -4.90 -55.65
CA LEU A 8 -5.84 -4.88 -54.89
C LEU A 8 -6.33 -6.31 -54.71
N LEU A 9 -5.63 -7.11 -53.91
CA LEU A 9 -6.16 -8.19 -53.08
C LEU A 9 -5.00 -8.88 -52.35
N LEU A 10 -4.60 -8.37 -51.19
CA LEU A 10 -4.08 -9.20 -50.11
C LEU A 10 -4.11 -8.37 -48.80
N LEU A 11 -4.97 -8.81 -47.88
CA LEU A 11 -4.83 -8.67 -46.43
C LEU A 11 -5.43 -7.42 -45.75
N LEU A 12 -6.72 -7.19 -46.02
CA LEU A 12 -7.74 -6.74 -45.05
C LEU A 12 -7.91 -7.74 -43.88
N LEU A 13 -6.82 -8.17 -43.25
CA LEU A 13 -6.82 -9.05 -42.07
C LEU A 13 -5.78 -8.53 -41.08
N VAL A 14 -6.02 -7.34 -40.54
CA VAL A 14 -5.51 -7.00 -39.21
C VAL A 14 -6.59 -7.49 -38.25
N PRO A 15 -6.46 -8.70 -37.66
CA PRO A 15 -7.26 -9.00 -36.50
C PRO A 15 -6.91 -7.97 -35.43
N CYS A 16 -7.93 -7.29 -34.94
CA CYS A 16 -7.89 -6.47 -33.75
C CYS A 16 -7.35 -7.37 -32.62
N ALA A 17 -6.08 -7.22 -32.26
CA ALA A 17 -5.53 -7.87 -31.09
C ALA A 17 -6.11 -7.14 -29.88
N GLU A 18 -7.26 -7.62 -29.43
CA GLU A 18 -7.84 -7.30 -28.14
C GLU A 18 -6.75 -7.53 -27.09
N GLY A 19 -6.37 -6.46 -26.39
CA GLY A 19 -5.32 -6.51 -25.38
C GLY A 19 -5.67 -7.52 -24.31
N GLN A 20 -4.99 -8.66 -24.30
CA GLN A 20 -5.04 -9.59 -23.17
C GLN A 20 -4.50 -8.85 -21.94
N PRO A 21 -5.25 -8.80 -20.82
CA PRO A 21 -4.73 -8.31 -19.55
C PRO A 21 -3.43 -9.06 -19.22
N PRO A 22 -2.42 -8.38 -18.62
CA PRO A 22 -1.15 -9.01 -18.30
C PRO A 22 -1.41 -10.29 -17.49
N GLU A 23 -1.06 -11.42 -18.10
CA GLU A 23 -1.17 -12.74 -17.54
C GLU A 23 -0.34 -12.79 -16.25
N ALA A 24 -0.99 -13.08 -15.13
CA ALA A 24 -0.34 -13.17 -13.84
C ALA A 24 0.63 -14.36 -13.84
N THR A 25 1.91 -14.09 -14.12
CA THR A 25 3.00 -15.04 -13.90
C THR A 25 2.94 -15.52 -12.45
N PRO A 26 2.82 -16.83 -12.18
CA PRO A 26 2.96 -17.33 -10.82
C PRO A 26 4.44 -17.22 -10.45
N ALA A 27 4.79 -16.12 -9.77
CA ALA A 27 6.10 -15.99 -9.16
C ALA A 27 6.22 -17.09 -8.09
N GLY A 28 7.19 -17.99 -8.27
CA GLY A 28 7.50 -19.08 -7.36
C GLY A 28 7.94 -18.58 -5.98
N GLY A 29 6.96 -18.29 -5.14
CA GLY A 29 7.06 -17.95 -3.74
C GLY A 29 5.66 -18.06 -3.16
N LEU A 30 5.51 -18.52 -1.91
CA LEU A 30 4.20 -18.48 -1.26
C LEU A 30 3.68 -17.05 -1.35
N ALA A 31 2.46 -16.89 -1.84
CA ALA A 31 1.81 -15.59 -1.91
C ALA A 31 1.88 -14.95 -0.52
N ILE A 32 2.32 -13.69 -0.41
CA ILE A 32 2.58 -13.03 0.88
C ILE A 32 1.36 -13.11 1.82
N GLU A 33 0.17 -13.13 1.23
CA GLU A 33 -1.12 -13.33 1.85
C GLU A 33 -1.24 -14.67 2.58
N GLN A 34 -0.70 -15.76 2.02
CA GLN A 34 -0.66 -17.09 2.66
C GLN A 34 0.32 -17.16 3.84
N ILE A 35 1.36 -16.31 3.81
CA ILE A 35 2.31 -16.18 4.91
C ILE A 35 1.67 -15.38 6.04
N LEU A 36 1.00 -14.28 5.69
CA LEU A 36 0.27 -13.41 6.62
C LEU A 36 -0.95 -14.10 7.24
N SER A 37 -1.60 -15.04 6.54
CA SER A 37 -2.82 -15.70 7.04
C SER A 37 -2.61 -16.64 8.23
N LYS A 38 -1.39 -16.75 8.76
CA LYS A 38 -1.04 -17.60 9.91
C LYS A 38 -0.81 -16.74 11.15
N ASN A 39 -1.14 -17.29 12.33
CA ASN A 39 -0.80 -16.71 13.63
C ASN A 39 -1.41 -15.31 13.92
N GLY A 40 -2.71 -15.11 13.63
CA GLY A 40 -3.48 -13.94 14.09
C GLY A 40 -3.44 -12.70 13.20
N CYS A 41 -2.94 -12.84 11.98
CA CYS A 41 -2.80 -11.79 10.96
C CYS A 41 -3.74 -12.04 9.73
N GLY A 42 -4.74 -12.92 9.88
CA GLY A 42 -5.59 -13.38 8.78
C GLY A 42 -6.51 -12.31 8.21
N ALA A 43 -7.07 -11.45 9.06
CA ALA A 43 -7.94 -10.35 8.63
C ALA A 43 -7.15 -9.33 7.80
N PHE A 44 -5.94 -8.97 8.24
CA PHE A 44 -5.05 -8.10 7.47
C PHE A 44 -4.65 -8.72 6.13
N ALA A 45 -4.31 -10.02 6.12
CA ALA A 45 -4.03 -10.75 4.88
C ALA A 45 -5.20 -10.70 3.90
N GLY A 46 -6.43 -10.83 4.40
CA GLY A 46 -7.66 -10.70 3.61
C GLY A 46 -7.82 -9.31 2.99
N LEU A 47 -7.52 -8.25 3.75
CA LEU A 47 -7.53 -6.88 3.23
C LEU A 47 -6.46 -6.66 2.15
N VAL A 48 -5.23 -7.16 2.36
CA VAL A 48 -4.14 -7.11 1.36
C VAL A 48 -4.54 -7.82 0.07
N ALA A 49 -5.21 -8.96 0.16
CA ALA A 49 -5.69 -9.70 -1.01
C ALA A 49 -6.85 -8.99 -1.74
N ALA A 50 -7.72 -8.30 -0.99
CA ALA A 50 -8.90 -7.63 -1.53
C ALA A 50 -8.59 -6.25 -2.14
N THR A 51 -7.55 -5.55 -1.66
CA THR A 51 -7.19 -4.22 -2.13
C THR A 51 -6.21 -4.29 -3.30
N ALA A 52 -6.65 -3.81 -4.47
CA ALA A 52 -5.88 -3.86 -5.71
C ALA A 52 -4.48 -3.26 -5.56
N GLY A 53 -3.46 -3.98 -6.07
CA GLY A 53 -2.07 -3.53 -6.12
C GLY A 53 -1.26 -3.68 -4.82
N VAL A 54 -1.90 -3.88 -3.67
CA VAL A 54 -1.20 -3.95 -2.37
C VAL A 54 -0.34 -5.20 -2.26
N GLY A 55 -0.94 -6.38 -2.51
CA GLY A 55 -0.18 -7.64 -2.48
C GLY A 55 0.99 -7.66 -3.47
N GLN A 56 0.83 -7.04 -4.63
CA GLN A 56 1.90 -6.91 -5.63
C GLN A 56 3.06 -6.05 -5.12
N ALA A 57 2.78 -4.86 -4.60
CA ALA A 57 3.81 -3.96 -4.08
C ALA A 57 4.59 -4.58 -2.92
N LEU A 58 3.92 -5.33 -2.02
CA LEU A 58 4.59 -6.06 -0.96
C LEU A 58 5.51 -7.18 -1.51
N ARG A 59 5.04 -7.95 -2.50
CA ARG A 59 5.86 -9.00 -3.12
C ARG A 59 7.09 -8.44 -3.83
N GLU A 60 6.92 -7.36 -4.60
CA GLU A 60 8.02 -6.69 -5.31
C GLU A 60 9.09 -6.16 -4.35
N GLN A 61 8.69 -5.68 -3.16
CA GLN A 61 9.64 -5.27 -2.13
C GLN A 61 10.37 -6.45 -1.45
N GLY A 62 9.75 -7.62 -1.38
CA GLY A 62 10.28 -8.80 -0.68
C GLY A 62 11.69 -9.22 -1.13
N ASP A 63 12.03 -9.03 -2.41
CA ASP A 63 13.37 -9.33 -2.92
C ASP A 63 14.45 -8.36 -2.44
N ALA A 64 14.08 -7.11 -2.18
CA ALA A 64 14.97 -6.08 -1.64
C ALA A 64 15.06 -6.12 -0.10
N GLY A 65 14.16 -6.84 0.56
CA GLY A 65 13.99 -6.86 2.01
C GLY A 65 12.73 -6.12 2.43
N LEU A 66 11.85 -6.86 3.10
CA LEU A 66 10.55 -6.39 3.58
C LEU A 66 10.37 -6.70 5.06
N THR A 67 9.96 -5.69 5.81
CA THR A 67 9.41 -5.87 7.16
C THR A 67 7.94 -5.47 7.13
N VAL A 68 7.04 -6.34 7.59
CA VAL A 68 5.60 -6.07 7.69
C VAL A 68 5.19 -6.02 9.15
N PHE A 69 4.57 -4.92 9.57
CA PHE A 69 3.87 -4.84 10.84
C PHE A 69 2.41 -5.23 10.61
N CYS A 70 2.06 -6.46 10.90
CA CYS A 70 0.70 -6.94 10.74
C CYS A 70 -0.15 -6.61 11.97
N PRO A 71 -1.21 -5.79 11.84
CA PRO A 71 -2.19 -5.64 12.91
C PRO A 71 -2.93 -6.95 13.13
N ASP A 72 -3.10 -7.32 14.40
CA ASP A 72 -3.83 -8.52 14.76
C ASP A 72 -5.31 -8.44 14.34
N ASP A 73 -5.95 -9.61 14.21
CA ASP A 73 -7.33 -9.71 13.75
C ASP A 73 -8.31 -8.88 14.58
N GLY A 74 -8.05 -8.69 15.88
CA GLY A 74 -8.87 -7.87 16.77
C GLY A 74 -8.71 -6.38 16.47
N ALA A 75 -7.48 -5.92 16.26
CA ALA A 75 -7.18 -4.55 15.83
C ALA A 75 -7.80 -4.23 14.47
N VAL A 76 -7.71 -5.16 13.51
CA VAL A 76 -8.34 -5.00 12.19
C VAL A 76 -9.86 -4.93 12.31
N ALA A 77 -10.48 -5.81 13.10
CA ALA A 77 -11.92 -5.81 13.32
C ALA A 77 -12.41 -4.50 13.94
N ALA A 78 -11.69 -3.96 14.93
CA ALA A 78 -12.01 -2.68 15.56
C ALA A 78 -11.90 -1.50 14.57
N PHE A 79 -10.97 -1.58 13.62
CA PHE A 79 -10.75 -0.53 12.61
C PHE A 79 -11.63 -0.66 11.36
N ALA A 80 -12.31 -1.80 11.16
CA ALA A 80 -13.04 -2.12 9.94
C ALA A 80 -14.07 -1.06 9.50
N PRO A 81 -14.88 -0.43 10.39
CA PRO A 81 -15.79 0.63 9.99
C PRO A 81 -15.07 1.81 9.34
N ARG A 82 -13.94 2.23 9.92
CA ARG A 82 -13.12 3.31 9.38
C ARG A 82 -12.46 2.92 8.07
N PHE A 83 -11.91 1.71 7.97
CA PHE A 83 -11.35 1.20 6.72
C PHE A 83 -12.36 1.24 5.56
N SER A 84 -13.61 0.87 5.84
CA SER A 84 -14.68 0.86 4.84
C SER A 84 -15.10 2.25 4.36
N SER A 85 -14.86 3.29 5.17
CA SER A 85 -15.12 4.68 4.78
C SER A 85 -14.02 5.32 3.93
N LEU A 86 -12.85 4.67 3.81
CA LEU A 86 -11.73 5.19 3.02
C LEU A 86 -11.97 5.00 1.51
N THR A 87 -11.35 5.87 0.72
CA THR A 87 -11.26 5.67 -0.73
C THR A 87 -10.40 4.44 -1.04
N ALA A 88 -10.51 3.86 -2.25
CA ALA A 88 -9.64 2.75 -2.67
C ALA A 88 -8.14 3.13 -2.57
N ALA A 89 -7.82 4.40 -2.85
CA ALA A 89 -6.48 4.96 -2.68
C ALA A 89 -6.05 5.03 -1.20
N GLY A 90 -6.96 5.43 -0.31
CA GLY A 90 -6.74 5.47 1.14
C GLY A 90 -6.55 4.08 1.74
N GLN A 91 -7.37 3.11 1.32
CA GLN A 91 -7.22 1.69 1.71
C GLN A 91 -5.85 1.15 1.31
N ALA A 92 -5.43 1.36 0.06
CA ALA A 92 -4.11 0.91 -0.40
C ALA A 92 -2.97 1.58 0.38
N ALA A 93 -3.06 2.89 0.62
CA ALA A 93 -2.03 3.61 1.38
C ALA A 93 -1.94 3.13 2.84
N LEU A 94 -3.08 2.94 3.52
CA LEU A 94 -3.11 2.40 4.88
C LEU A 94 -2.43 1.03 4.96
N LEU A 95 -2.77 0.12 4.03
CA LEU A 95 -2.19 -1.23 4.04
C LEU A 95 -0.69 -1.21 3.72
N LEU A 96 -0.25 -0.38 2.77
CA LEU A 96 1.17 -0.23 2.42
C LEU A 96 1.99 0.48 3.51
N HIS A 97 1.34 1.27 4.37
CA HIS A 97 1.99 1.91 5.51
C HIS A 97 2.49 0.90 6.56
N HIS A 98 1.94 -0.31 6.56
CA HIS A 98 2.38 -1.40 7.42
C HIS A 98 3.58 -2.16 6.84
N GLY A 99 3.96 -1.90 5.59
CA GLY A 99 5.17 -2.45 4.96
C GLY A 99 6.32 -1.45 5.00
N LEU A 100 7.49 -1.92 5.43
CA LEU A 100 8.74 -1.15 5.46
C LEU A 100 9.74 -1.71 4.47
N ALA A 101 10.40 -0.80 3.75
CA ALA A 101 11.52 -1.14 2.86
C ALA A 101 12.83 -1.34 3.66
N ALA A 102 12.83 -2.34 4.56
CA ALA A 102 13.95 -2.62 5.45
C ALA A 102 14.11 -4.12 5.70
N ARG A 103 15.36 -4.60 5.71
CA ARG A 103 15.72 -5.94 6.18
C ARG A 103 15.73 -6.00 7.70
N SER A 104 15.44 -7.16 8.27
CA SER A 104 15.51 -7.39 9.73
C SER A 104 16.88 -7.07 10.31
N ALA A 105 17.96 -7.55 9.67
CA ALA A 105 19.32 -7.28 10.12
C ALA A 105 19.68 -5.79 10.11
N GLU A 106 19.18 -5.03 9.12
CA GLU A 106 19.37 -3.59 9.04
C GLU A 106 18.61 -2.88 10.16
N LEU A 107 17.36 -3.27 10.38
CA LEU A 107 16.52 -2.74 11.45
C LEU A 107 17.17 -2.97 12.82
N GLU A 108 17.64 -4.19 13.10
CA GLU A 108 18.31 -4.53 14.35
C GLU A 108 19.61 -3.77 14.54
N ARG A 109 20.42 -3.64 13.49
CA ARG A 109 21.65 -2.85 13.53
C ARG A 109 21.34 -1.41 13.92
N LEU A 110 20.32 -0.81 13.32
CA LEU A 110 19.89 0.57 13.59
C LEU A 110 19.32 0.70 15.00
N LEU A 111 18.54 -0.26 15.49
CA LEU A 111 18.03 -0.24 16.87
C LEU A 111 19.12 -0.43 17.94
N THR A 112 20.16 -1.21 17.63
CA THR A 112 21.24 -1.53 18.58
C THR A 112 22.30 -0.43 18.66
N HIS A 113 22.56 0.27 17.54
CA HIS A 113 23.62 1.29 17.45
C HIS A 113 23.09 2.73 17.28
N GLY A 114 21.81 2.88 17.03
CA GLY A 114 21.14 4.15 16.83
C GLY A 114 20.57 4.73 18.13
N HIS A 115 20.12 5.97 18.02
CA HIS A 115 19.40 6.71 19.04
C HIS A 115 18.24 5.88 19.65
N ARG A 116 17.60 6.38 20.72
CA ARG A 116 16.47 5.70 21.39
C ARG A 116 15.28 5.33 20.47
N HIS A 117 15.32 5.79 19.22
CA HIS A 117 14.35 5.55 18.16
C HIS A 117 15.02 5.57 16.80
N ILE A 118 14.38 4.93 15.82
CA ILE A 118 14.74 5.01 14.41
C ILE A 118 13.52 5.37 13.59
N GLU A 119 13.75 5.96 12.42
CA GLU A 119 12.72 6.32 11.45
C GLU A 119 12.93 5.50 10.19
N VAL A 120 11.90 4.77 9.76
CA VAL A 120 11.99 3.88 8.60
C VAL A 120 10.88 4.19 7.60
N ARG A 121 11.23 4.26 6.31
CA ARG A 121 10.26 4.54 5.25
C ARG A 121 9.29 3.39 5.04
N THR A 122 8.02 3.76 4.90
CA THR A 122 6.92 2.88 4.55
C THR A 122 6.71 2.78 3.04
N LEU A 123 6.02 1.73 2.59
CA LEU A 123 5.76 1.49 1.16
C LEU A 123 4.64 2.35 0.57
N ASP A 124 3.86 3.04 1.40
CA ASP A 124 2.88 4.04 0.94
C ASP A 124 3.54 5.32 0.40
N GLY A 125 4.86 5.46 0.58
CA GLY A 125 5.66 6.59 0.07
C GLY A 125 5.27 7.95 0.66
N GLY A 126 4.50 7.98 1.74
CA GLY A 126 4.04 9.22 2.37
C GLY A 126 2.99 9.98 1.57
N ARG A 127 2.21 9.27 0.74
CA ARG A 127 1.15 9.85 -0.09
C ARG A 127 0.19 10.79 0.65
N TRP A 128 -0.02 10.57 1.94
CA TRP A 128 -0.93 11.33 2.80
C TRP A 128 -0.22 12.12 3.92
N GLY A 129 1.05 12.46 3.71
CA GLY A 129 1.78 13.42 4.53
C GLY A 129 2.89 12.82 5.39
N TYR A 130 2.82 11.54 5.74
CA TYR A 130 3.87 10.86 6.51
C TYR A 130 4.09 9.45 5.99
N GLY A 131 5.28 9.21 5.41
CA GLY A 131 5.70 7.93 4.82
C GLY A 131 6.80 7.27 5.62
N VAL A 132 6.74 7.43 6.94
CA VAL A 132 7.75 6.96 7.88
C VAL A 132 7.05 6.44 9.12
N VAL A 133 7.51 5.30 9.62
CA VAL A 133 7.18 4.81 10.96
C VAL A 133 8.38 5.02 11.87
N THR A 134 8.12 5.64 13.01
CA THR A 134 9.08 5.74 14.11
C THR A 134 9.00 4.47 14.94
N ILE A 135 10.15 3.84 15.17
CA ILE A 135 10.28 2.60 15.93
C ILE A 135 11.11 2.90 17.17
N TRP A 136 10.52 2.68 18.33
CA TRP A 136 11.20 2.68 19.62
C TRP A 136 11.49 1.27 20.07
N TYR A 137 12.61 1.11 20.77
CA TYR A 137 12.93 -0.12 21.48
C TYR A 137 13.16 0.19 22.95
N TYR A 138 12.16 -0.10 23.79
CA TYR A 138 12.22 0.12 25.24
C TYR A 138 11.76 -1.14 25.96
N GLY A 139 12.50 -1.54 27.01
CA GLY A 139 12.08 -2.61 27.92
C GLY A 139 11.88 -4.00 27.26
N GLY A 140 12.50 -4.25 26.10
CA GLY A 140 12.38 -5.51 25.36
C GLY A 140 11.20 -5.59 24.40
N ALA A 141 10.48 -4.48 24.18
CA ALA A 141 9.37 -4.40 23.22
C ALA A 141 9.60 -3.28 22.19
N MET A 142 9.16 -3.52 20.96
CA MET A 142 9.12 -2.48 19.93
C MET A 142 7.80 -1.71 20.02
N GLU A 143 7.88 -0.39 20.10
CA GLU A 143 6.73 0.52 20.05
C GLU A 143 6.80 1.31 18.74
N LEU A 144 5.62 1.57 18.15
CA LEU A 144 5.49 2.12 16.81
C LEU A 144 4.63 3.38 16.86
N SER A 145 4.98 4.35 16.02
CA SER A 145 4.25 5.59 15.82
C SER A 145 4.36 6.04 14.37
N SER A 146 3.24 6.35 13.73
CA SER A 146 3.21 7.00 12.41
C SER A 146 3.38 8.52 12.48
N SER A 147 3.46 9.08 13.70
CA SER A 147 3.73 10.50 13.94
C SER A 147 5.23 10.78 14.12
N PRO A 148 5.73 11.97 13.70
CA PRO A 148 7.11 12.40 13.91
C PRO A 148 7.45 12.42 15.40
N PRO A 149 8.66 11.99 15.81
CA PRO A 149 9.05 11.94 17.20
C PRO A 149 8.94 13.31 17.86
N SER A 150 8.22 13.36 18.99
CA SER A 150 8.05 14.54 19.83
C SER A 150 8.11 14.11 21.29
N LEU A 151 8.24 15.06 22.21
CA LEU A 151 8.23 14.79 23.65
C LEU A 151 6.96 14.07 24.14
N THR A 152 5.88 14.16 23.36
CA THR A 152 4.56 13.61 23.70
C THR A 152 4.01 12.69 22.61
N THR A 153 4.85 12.15 21.71
CA THR A 153 4.31 11.24 20.68
C THR A 153 3.69 10.02 21.36
N PRO A 154 2.38 9.79 21.16
CA PRO A 154 1.73 8.63 21.74
C PRO A 154 2.26 7.36 21.08
N VAL A 155 2.37 6.30 21.87
CA VAL A 155 2.56 4.95 21.32
C VAL A 155 1.26 4.56 20.61
N GLU A 156 1.35 4.33 19.31
CA GLU A 156 0.19 3.97 18.48
C GLU A 156 -0.01 2.47 18.47
N ALA A 157 1.07 1.71 18.24
CA ALA A 157 1.05 0.26 18.24
C ALA A 157 2.27 -0.33 18.97
N ARG A 158 2.14 -1.57 19.42
CA ARG A 158 3.20 -2.36 20.06
C ARG A 158 3.34 -3.70 19.36
N VAL A 159 4.57 -4.12 19.14
CA VAL A 159 4.86 -5.48 18.68
C VAL A 159 4.55 -6.46 19.80
N THR A 160 3.66 -7.41 19.54
CA THR A 160 3.22 -8.44 20.50
C THR A 160 3.90 -9.78 20.26
N SER A 161 4.24 -10.08 19.01
CA SER A 161 4.96 -11.31 18.64
C SER A 161 5.64 -11.18 17.28
N THR A 162 6.50 -12.14 16.95
CA THR A 162 7.11 -12.27 15.62
C THR A 162 6.55 -13.51 14.93
N VAL A 163 5.92 -13.33 13.77
CA VAL A 163 5.28 -14.40 13.00
C VAL A 163 6.27 -15.05 12.03
N VAL A 164 7.07 -14.21 11.37
CA VAL A 164 8.12 -14.63 10.45
C VAL A 164 9.36 -13.82 10.74
N TYR A 165 10.50 -14.50 10.80
CA TYR A 165 11.80 -13.86 10.95
C TYR A 165 12.80 -14.48 10.00
N ASN A 166 13.09 -13.78 8.91
CA ASN A 166 14.18 -14.10 7.99
C ASN A 166 14.71 -12.81 7.34
N ASP A 167 15.82 -12.91 6.63
CA ASP A 167 16.54 -11.73 6.09
C ASP A 167 15.77 -10.99 4.97
N ARG A 168 14.88 -11.69 4.25
CA ARG A 168 14.10 -11.12 3.14
C ARG A 168 12.71 -10.66 3.55
N LEU A 169 12.09 -11.37 4.48
CA LEU A 169 10.76 -11.10 5.00
C LEU A 169 10.75 -11.28 6.52
N THR A 170 10.37 -10.21 7.21
CA THR A 170 10.04 -10.27 8.64
C THR A 170 8.62 -9.78 8.84
N VAL A 171 7.85 -10.49 9.65
CA VAL A 171 6.47 -10.14 9.98
C VAL A 171 6.33 -10.07 11.49
N TYR A 172 6.00 -8.90 11.99
CA TYR A 172 5.69 -8.65 13.39
C TYR A 172 4.18 -8.51 13.56
N LEU A 173 3.62 -9.12 14.59
CA LEU A 173 2.22 -8.88 14.98
C LEU A 173 2.17 -7.63 15.86
N ILE A 174 1.21 -6.74 15.61
CA ILE A 174 1.01 -5.51 16.37
C ILE A 174 -0.44 -5.39 16.85
N ASN A 175 -0.64 -4.72 17.98
CA ASN A 175 -1.94 -4.64 18.66
C ASN A 175 -2.86 -3.48 18.21
N ALA A 176 -2.47 -2.73 17.17
CA ALA A 176 -3.23 -1.60 16.64
C ALA A 176 -2.92 -1.39 15.16
N VAL A 177 -3.83 -0.74 14.43
CA VAL A 177 -3.61 -0.33 13.03
C VAL A 177 -2.84 0.99 13.01
N LEU A 178 -1.75 1.04 12.24
CA LEU A 178 -0.98 2.25 12.00
C LEU A 178 -1.66 3.12 10.93
N VAL A 179 -1.83 4.41 11.20
CA VAL A 179 -2.51 5.35 10.30
C VAL A 179 -1.50 6.34 9.68
N PRO A 180 -1.44 6.47 8.34
CA PRO A 180 -0.57 7.42 7.68
C PRO A 180 -0.90 8.88 8.05
N GLY A 181 -0.11 9.45 8.96
CA GLY A 181 -0.22 10.85 9.36
C GLY A 181 -1.35 11.16 10.35
N PRO A 182 -1.53 12.44 10.71
CA PRO A 182 -2.52 12.83 11.71
C PRO A 182 -3.92 12.46 11.20
N PRO A 183 -4.78 11.84 12.04
CA PRO A 183 -6.08 11.32 11.63
C PRO A 183 -6.92 12.33 10.84
N ALA A 184 -6.87 13.60 11.25
CA ALA A 184 -7.59 14.68 10.58
C ALA A 184 -7.15 14.93 9.14
N LEU A 185 -5.86 14.81 8.79
CA LEU A 185 -5.41 15.01 7.40
C LEU A 185 -5.67 13.76 6.54
N PHE A 186 -5.50 12.58 7.13
CA PHE A 186 -5.82 11.31 6.48
C PHE A 186 -7.31 11.25 6.12
N ASP A 187 -8.20 11.62 7.05
CA ASP A 187 -9.65 11.59 6.82
C ASP A 187 -10.16 12.80 5.98
N TYR A 188 -9.53 13.98 6.06
CA TYR A 188 -10.00 15.21 5.38
C TYR A 188 -9.51 15.36 3.93
N SER A 189 -8.28 14.92 3.62
CA SER A 189 -7.71 15.06 2.27
C SER A 189 -8.49 14.25 1.21
N ASP A 190 -9.07 13.13 1.60
CA ASP A 190 -9.96 12.31 0.77
C ASP A 190 -11.22 13.08 0.31
N THR A 191 -11.74 13.97 1.16
CA THR A 191 -12.92 14.79 0.83
C THR A 191 -12.57 15.86 -0.19
N LEU A 192 -11.42 16.54 -0.03
CA LEU A 192 -10.98 17.59 -0.94
C LEU A 192 -10.52 17.05 -2.30
N VAL A 193 -9.80 15.93 -2.37
CA VAL A 193 -9.41 15.33 -3.65
C VAL A 193 -10.65 14.91 -4.45
N THR A 194 -11.64 14.31 -3.79
CA THR A 194 -12.91 13.96 -4.42
C THR A 194 -13.67 15.20 -4.89
N ILE A 195 -13.76 16.26 -4.07
CA ILE A 195 -14.38 17.53 -4.48
C ILE A 195 -13.65 18.16 -5.67
N CYS A 196 -12.31 18.19 -5.66
CA CYS A 196 -11.52 18.75 -6.75
C CYS A 196 -11.68 17.95 -8.06
N VAL A 197 -11.71 16.62 -7.99
CA VAL A 197 -11.96 15.75 -9.15
C VAL A 197 -13.37 15.94 -9.68
N MET A 198 -14.37 16.02 -8.80
CA MET A 198 -15.76 16.26 -9.19
C MET A 198 -15.95 17.65 -9.80
N LEU A 199 -15.35 18.70 -9.23
CA LEU A 199 -15.35 20.05 -9.80
C LEU A 199 -14.62 20.10 -11.15
N GLY A 200 -13.49 19.40 -11.29
CA GLY A 200 -12.76 19.30 -12.55
C GLY A 200 -13.55 18.58 -13.66
N LEU A 201 -14.21 17.47 -13.33
CA LEU A 201 -15.12 16.76 -14.22
C LEU A 201 -16.33 17.61 -14.61
N TRP A 202 -16.90 18.36 -13.66
CA TRP A 202 -18.03 19.25 -13.93
C TRP A 202 -17.66 20.40 -14.88
N MET A 203 -16.47 20.99 -14.69
CA MET A 203 -15.93 22.00 -15.59
C MET A 203 -15.60 21.45 -16.99
N LEU A 204 -15.13 20.20 -17.10
CA LEU A 204 -14.93 19.53 -18.39
C LEU A 204 -16.26 19.30 -19.13
N VAL A 205 -17.31 18.85 -18.44
CA VAL A 205 -18.63 18.61 -19.02
C VAL A 205 -19.28 19.91 -19.49
N LEU A 206 -19.17 20.98 -18.71
CA LEU A 206 -19.66 22.31 -19.12
C LEU A 206 -18.85 22.91 -20.27
N GLY A 207 -17.52 22.70 -20.28
CA GLY A 207 -16.66 23.12 -21.40
C GLY A 207 -16.95 22.37 -22.71
N SER A 208 -17.38 21.12 -22.63
CA SER A 208 -17.75 20.28 -23.78
C SER A 208 -19.08 20.70 -24.41
N CYS A 209 -20.00 21.28 -23.63
CA CYS A 209 -21.30 21.71 -24.12
C CYS A 209 -21.24 23.02 -24.93
N GLY A 210 -20.20 23.84 -24.72
CA GLY A 210 -19.97 25.07 -25.48
C GLY A 210 -19.37 24.87 -26.88
N ALA A 211 -18.80 23.70 -27.17
CA ALA A 211 -18.11 23.42 -28.43
C ALA A 211 -18.97 22.72 -29.50
N ILE A 212 -20.21 22.31 -29.17
CA ILE A 212 -21.13 21.62 -30.08
C ILE A 212 -22.15 22.59 -30.71
N CYS A 213 -22.17 23.85 -30.26
CA CYS A 213 -23.01 24.92 -30.79
C CYS A 213 -22.14 26.00 -31.48
N SER A 214 -21.49 25.67 -32.60
CA SER A 214 -20.99 26.64 -33.60
C SER A 214 -20.99 26.02 -34.98
#